data_AF-A0A662AP59-F1
#
_entry.id   AF-A0A662AP59-F1
#
_cell.length_a   1.000
_cell.length_b   1.000
_cell.length_c   1.000
_cell.angle_alpha   90.00
_cell.angle_beta   90.00
_cell.angle_gamma   90.00
#
_symmetry.space_group_name_H-M   'P 1'
#
loop_
_entity.id
_entity.type
_entity.pdbx_description
1 polymer ?
#
loop_
_entity_poly.entity_id
_entity_poly.type
_entity_poly.pdbx_seq_one_letter_code
_entity_poly.pdbx_strand_id
1 'polypeptide(L)'
;MKNSVKVLVLYALGLIFIFIACNKSDKMNLIENTIKTEEADLFIKGDGDFEKIVTKTLIKPDDCSFIVEGTIEFLKNGEIVAIVDFGDGLCDNIATKTIDGKVIEFSLEKKDSKYKKIVVEPLIKIEGCDYIVSGIVKFYEGNKWVATIDFGDGECDQWATKIWDGGSKVISLAKE
;
A
#
# COMPACT_ATOMS: atom_id res chain seq x y z
N MET A 1 7.67 -12.87 -77.16
CA MET A 1 7.72 -11.55 -77.81
C MET A 1 6.68 -10.64 -77.17
N LYS A 2 7.09 -9.39 -76.87
CA LYS A 2 6.32 -8.25 -76.32
C LYS A 2 6.01 -8.36 -74.81
N ASN A 3 6.77 -7.68 -73.96
CA ASN A 3 6.62 -6.26 -73.54
C ASN A 3 5.33 -6.11 -72.70
N SER A 4 5.25 -5.45 -71.54
CA SER A 4 6.01 -4.28 -71.07
C SER A 4 5.56 -3.92 -69.64
N VAL A 5 6.48 -3.30 -68.89
CA VAL A 5 6.27 -2.15 -67.99
C VAL A 5 5.61 -2.35 -66.61
N LYS A 6 6.38 -1.84 -65.64
CA LYS A 6 6.23 -1.71 -64.20
C LYS A 6 4.91 -1.06 -63.75
N VAL A 7 4.33 -1.58 -62.67
CA VAL A 7 3.53 -0.78 -61.72
C VAL A 7 4.05 -1.07 -60.31
N LEU A 8 4.59 -0.03 -59.71
CA LEU A 8 5.17 0.02 -58.38
C LEU A 8 4.06 0.50 -57.44
N VAL A 9 3.55 -0.36 -56.57
CA VAL A 9 2.60 0.04 -55.52
C VAL A 9 3.09 -0.53 -54.20
N LEU A 10 3.78 0.33 -53.45
CA LEU A 10 4.07 0.21 -52.04
C LEU A 10 2.75 0.35 -51.26
N TYR A 11 2.30 -0.71 -50.57
CA TYR A 11 1.36 -0.58 -49.47
C TYR A 11 2.04 -1.04 -48.18
N ALA A 12 2.80 -0.12 -47.59
CA ALA A 12 3.17 -0.21 -46.19
C ALA A 12 1.95 0.24 -45.37
N LEU A 13 1.07 -0.71 -45.03
CA LEU A 13 0.06 -0.52 -44.00
C LEU A 13 0.75 -0.60 -42.64
N GLY A 14 1.42 0.49 -42.27
CA GLY A 14 1.84 0.74 -40.91
C GLY A 14 0.60 0.95 -40.06
N LEU A 15 0.23 -0.06 -39.27
CA LEU A 15 -0.63 0.11 -38.11
C LEU A 15 0.13 1.00 -37.11
N ILE A 16 -0.14 2.30 -37.19
CA ILE A 16 0.26 3.26 -36.17
C ILE A 16 -0.56 2.91 -34.92
N PHE A 17 0.00 2.05 -34.06
CA PHE A 17 -0.42 2.00 -32.66
C PHE A 17 -0.02 3.32 -32.03
N ILE A 18 -0.99 4.24 -31.95
CA ILE A 18 -0.86 5.42 -31.11
C ILE A 18 -0.92 4.90 -29.67
N PHE A 19 0.23 4.56 -29.10
CA PHE A 19 0.33 4.46 -27.65
C PHE A 19 0.07 5.86 -27.11
N ILE A 20 -1.12 6.07 -26.54
CA ILE A 20 -1.36 7.18 -25.63
C ILE A 20 -0.46 6.89 -24.42
N ALA A 21 0.77 7.41 -24.47
CA ALA A 21 1.69 7.42 -23.35
C ALA A 21 1.09 8.36 -22.28
N CYS A 22 0.17 7.83 -21.48
CA CYS A 22 -0.12 8.43 -20.18
C CYS A 22 1.18 8.41 -19.36
N ASN A 23 1.51 9.53 -18.70
CA ASN A 23 2.68 9.73 -17.81
C ASN A 23 2.65 8.82 -16.57
N LYS A 24 2.61 7.50 -16.76
CA LYS A 24 2.55 6.48 -15.72
C LYS A 24 3.85 6.48 -14.90
N SER A 25 5.00 6.73 -15.55
CA SER A 25 6.32 6.82 -14.91
C SER A 25 6.37 7.89 -13.81
N ASP A 26 5.87 9.09 -14.09
CA ASP A 26 6.01 10.23 -13.17
C ASP A 26 5.13 10.06 -11.94
N LYS A 27 3.91 9.51 -12.12
CA LYS A 27 3.02 9.15 -11.01
C LYS A 27 3.62 8.01 -10.17
N MET A 28 4.28 7.06 -10.82
CA MET A 28 4.93 5.93 -10.14
C MET A 28 6.05 6.41 -9.21
N ASN A 29 6.92 7.31 -9.67
CA ASN A 29 8.02 7.83 -8.87
C ASN A 29 7.54 8.66 -7.67
N LEU A 30 6.43 9.38 -7.82
CA LEU A 30 5.91 10.21 -6.73
C LEU A 30 5.39 9.38 -5.55
N ILE A 31 4.67 8.28 -5.81
CA ILE A 31 4.22 7.38 -4.72
C ILE A 31 5.44 6.79 -4.02
N GLU A 32 6.47 6.39 -4.77
CA GLU A 32 7.71 5.84 -4.21
C GLU A 32 8.43 6.86 -3.30
N ASN A 33 8.38 8.15 -3.61
CA ASN A 33 8.93 9.18 -2.72
C ASN A 33 8.05 9.42 -1.49
N THR A 34 6.72 9.44 -1.64
CA THR A 34 5.78 9.63 -0.52
C THR A 34 5.93 8.51 0.53
N ILE A 35 6.10 7.25 0.10
CA ILE A 35 6.18 6.12 1.03
C ILE A 35 7.44 6.13 1.91
N LYS A 36 8.55 6.70 1.42
CA LYS A 36 9.83 6.79 2.17
C LYS A 36 9.74 7.71 3.38
N THR A 37 8.64 8.45 3.51
CA THR A 37 8.37 9.39 4.59
C THR A 37 7.12 9.02 5.40
N GLU A 38 6.54 7.83 5.18
CA GLU A 38 5.39 7.40 5.96
C GLU A 38 5.79 7.13 7.41
N GLU A 39 4.88 7.48 8.31
CA GLU A 39 5.01 7.19 9.72
C GLU A 39 4.25 5.91 10.05
N ALA A 40 4.88 5.09 10.91
CA ALA A 40 4.28 3.88 11.41
C ALA A 40 3.08 4.18 12.31
N ASP A 41 2.06 3.35 12.23
CA ASP A 41 0.90 3.38 13.13
C ASP A 41 1.24 2.69 14.46
N LEU A 42 2.13 1.70 14.44
CA LEU A 42 2.61 0.97 15.60
C LEU A 42 4.13 0.90 15.64
N PHE A 43 4.69 1.10 16.83
CA PHE A 43 6.10 0.86 17.12
C PHE A 43 6.21 -0.28 18.14
N ILE A 44 6.72 -1.43 17.72
CA ILE A 44 6.90 -2.61 18.59
C ILE A 44 8.32 -2.58 19.16
N LYS A 45 8.42 -2.58 20.49
CA LYS A 45 9.71 -2.60 21.22
C LYS A 45 10.31 -4.01 21.26
N GLY A 46 11.62 -4.06 21.42
CA GLY A 46 12.44 -5.26 21.48
C GLY A 46 12.84 -5.81 20.11
N ASP A 47 13.98 -6.49 20.06
CA ASP A 47 14.55 -7.09 18.86
C ASP A 47 13.78 -8.35 18.41
N GLY A 48 13.88 -8.69 17.13
CA GLY A 48 13.30 -9.91 16.55
C GLY A 48 11.83 -9.79 16.15
N ASP A 49 11.31 -10.89 15.62
CA ASP A 49 10.01 -10.93 14.96
C ASP A 49 8.83 -10.74 15.92
N PHE A 50 7.67 -10.46 15.35
CA PHE A 50 6.39 -10.42 16.06
C PHE A 50 5.39 -11.32 15.35
N GLU A 51 4.40 -11.81 16.08
CA GLU A 51 3.28 -12.56 15.54
C GLU A 51 2.06 -11.63 15.40
N LYS A 52 1.30 -11.79 14.32
CA LYS A 52 0.06 -11.06 14.05
C LYS A 52 -1.12 -12.04 14.08
N ILE A 53 -2.04 -11.87 15.02
CA ILE A 53 -3.22 -12.73 15.18
C ILE A 53 -4.48 -11.90 15.00
N VAL A 54 -5.32 -12.26 14.02
CA VAL A 54 -6.67 -11.68 13.88
C VAL A 54 -7.60 -12.40 14.86
N THR A 55 -7.93 -11.76 15.98
CA THR A 55 -8.78 -12.34 17.03
C THR A 55 -10.27 -12.06 16.81
N LYS A 56 -10.58 -10.98 16.09
CA LYS A 56 -11.93 -10.69 15.59
C LYS A 56 -11.86 -10.36 14.11
N THR A 57 -12.72 -11.00 13.31
CA THR A 57 -12.74 -10.85 11.84
C THR A 57 -12.81 -9.38 11.43
N LEU A 58 -11.97 -9.00 10.47
CA LEU A 58 -11.96 -7.66 9.90
C LEU A 58 -13.15 -7.50 8.94
N ILE A 59 -14.00 -6.51 9.18
CA ILE A 59 -15.20 -6.23 8.37
C ILE A 59 -15.01 -4.94 7.59
N LYS A 60 -15.16 -5.03 6.27
CA LYS A 60 -15.16 -3.89 5.34
C LYS A 60 -16.46 -3.90 4.52
N PRO A 61 -17.44 -3.04 4.84
CA PRO A 61 -18.65 -2.87 4.03
C PRO A 61 -18.33 -2.33 2.63
N ASP A 62 -19.14 -2.73 1.64
CA ASP A 62 -18.98 -2.32 0.23
C ASP A 62 -19.16 -0.81 0.03
N ASP A 63 -20.03 -0.19 0.82
CA ASP A 63 -20.34 1.24 0.80
C ASP A 63 -19.42 2.05 1.73
N CYS A 64 -18.44 1.42 2.38
CA CYS A 64 -17.49 2.08 3.26
C CYS A 64 -16.05 1.99 2.73
N SER A 65 -15.28 3.09 2.87
CA SER A 65 -13.87 3.11 2.47
C SER A 65 -12.96 2.35 3.44
N PHE A 66 -13.40 2.13 4.69
CA PHE A 66 -12.59 1.66 5.80
C PHE A 66 -12.98 0.24 6.25
N ILE A 67 -12.06 -0.42 6.94
CA ILE A 67 -12.42 -1.54 7.83
C ILE A 67 -13.01 -0.89 9.08
N VAL A 68 -14.19 -1.34 9.49
CA VAL A 68 -15.01 -0.68 10.53
C VAL A 68 -15.17 -1.54 11.78
N GLU A 69 -14.72 -2.78 11.72
CA GLU A 69 -14.81 -3.73 12.83
C GLU A 69 -13.71 -4.78 12.68
N GLY A 70 -13.24 -5.31 13.82
CA GLY A 70 -12.27 -6.39 13.88
C GLY A 70 -11.11 -6.04 14.80
N THR A 71 -10.34 -7.05 15.18
CA THR A 71 -9.28 -6.91 16.18
C THR A 71 -8.07 -7.72 15.75
N ILE A 72 -6.90 -7.08 15.81
CA ILE A 72 -5.60 -7.70 15.57
C ILE A 72 -4.77 -7.57 16.84
N GLU A 73 -4.26 -8.69 17.32
CA GLU A 73 -3.27 -8.75 18.40
C GLU A 73 -1.88 -8.96 17.81
N PHE A 74 -0.92 -8.20 18.32
CA PHE A 74 0.49 -8.33 18.00
C PHE A 74 1.19 -8.92 19.22
N LEU A 75 1.85 -10.06 19.03
CA LEU A 75 2.52 -10.79 20.08
C LEU A 75 4.02 -10.78 19.87
N LYS A 76 4.77 -10.75 20.97
CA LYS A 76 6.21 -10.93 20.99
C LYS A 76 6.55 -11.92 22.09
N ASN A 77 7.26 -12.99 21.75
CA ASN A 77 7.57 -14.09 22.68
C ASN A 77 6.33 -14.67 23.39
N GLY A 78 5.18 -14.69 22.71
CA GLY A 78 3.91 -15.17 23.25
C GLY A 78 3.16 -14.17 24.13
N GLU A 79 3.67 -12.96 24.32
CA GLU A 79 3.00 -11.89 25.09
C GLU A 79 2.40 -10.84 24.15
N ILE A 80 1.18 -10.37 24.43
CA ILE A 80 0.53 -9.31 23.66
C ILE A 80 1.26 -7.99 23.93
N VAL A 81 1.85 -7.41 22.88
CA VAL A 81 2.57 -6.12 22.93
C VAL A 81 1.77 -4.96 22.34
N ALA A 82 0.82 -5.25 21.45
CA ALA A 82 -0.13 -4.26 20.94
C ALA A 82 -1.45 -4.91 20.50
N ILE A 83 -2.53 -4.14 20.55
CA ILE A 83 -3.84 -4.52 20.03
C ILE A 83 -4.32 -3.39 19.12
N VAL A 84 -4.83 -3.72 17.94
CA VAL A 84 -5.54 -2.78 17.06
C VAL A 84 -7.00 -3.20 16.96
N ASP A 85 -7.90 -2.28 17.30
CA ASP A 85 -9.34 -2.43 17.16
C ASP A 85 -9.85 -1.45 16.11
N PHE A 86 -10.55 -1.97 15.10
CA PHE A 86 -11.04 -1.21 13.95
C PHE A 86 -12.41 -0.58 14.17
N GLY A 87 -13.03 -0.77 15.33
CA GLY A 87 -14.29 -0.13 15.68
C GLY A 87 -15.47 -1.09 15.85
N ASP A 88 -16.66 -0.50 15.82
CA ASP A 88 -17.92 -1.13 16.20
C ASP A 88 -18.87 -1.40 15.01
N GLY A 89 -18.41 -1.17 13.78
CA GLY A 89 -19.18 -1.33 12.55
C GLY A 89 -19.69 -0.02 11.95
N LEU A 90 -19.55 1.13 12.62
CA LEU A 90 -19.87 2.42 12.04
C LEU A 90 -18.89 2.77 10.91
N CYS A 91 -19.41 3.32 9.80
CA CYS A 91 -18.55 3.76 8.70
C CYS A 91 -17.87 5.10 9.05
N ASP A 92 -16.78 5.00 9.77
CA ASP A 92 -15.83 6.08 10.01
C ASP A 92 -14.39 5.61 9.75
N ASN A 93 -13.44 6.52 9.90
CA ASN A 93 -12.02 6.28 9.66
C ASN A 93 -11.24 6.11 10.97
N ILE A 94 -11.91 5.75 12.07
CA ILE A 94 -11.35 5.77 13.40
C ILE A 94 -11.02 4.34 13.83
N ALA A 95 -9.76 4.11 14.18
CA ALA A 95 -9.32 2.89 14.83
C ALA A 95 -8.62 3.23 16.15
N THR A 96 -8.50 2.25 17.03
CA THR A 96 -7.73 2.40 18.25
C THR A 96 -6.59 1.42 18.30
N LYS A 97 -5.49 1.85 18.92
CA LYS A 97 -4.37 0.98 19.29
C LYS A 97 -4.17 1.00 20.79
N THR A 98 -3.96 -0.17 21.37
CA THR A 98 -3.59 -0.34 22.78
C THR A 98 -2.14 -0.75 22.88
N ILE A 99 -1.32 0.06 23.56
CA ILE A 99 0.10 -0.23 23.83
C ILE A 99 0.36 0.09 25.29
N ASP A 100 1.00 -0.81 26.04
CA ASP A 100 1.29 -0.63 27.47
C ASP A 100 0.03 -0.24 28.28
N GLY A 101 -1.13 -0.82 27.92
CA GLY A 101 -2.44 -0.55 28.54
C GLY A 101 -3.07 0.81 28.20
N LYS A 102 -2.44 1.61 27.33
CA LYS A 102 -2.96 2.92 26.89
C LYS A 102 -3.63 2.79 25.54
N VAL A 103 -4.87 3.26 25.47
CA VAL A 103 -5.65 3.33 24.22
C VAL A 103 -5.39 4.67 23.53
N ILE A 104 -5.02 4.62 22.26
CA ILE A 104 -4.73 5.78 21.42
C ILE A 104 -5.57 5.65 20.15
N GLU A 105 -6.33 6.68 19.83
CA GLU A 105 -7.06 6.77 18.57
C GLU A 105 -6.11 7.13 17.42
N PHE A 106 -6.34 6.55 16.25
CA PHE A 106 -5.65 6.96 15.03
C PHE A 106 -6.58 6.84 13.81
N SER A 107 -6.27 7.65 12.79
CA SER A 107 -7.04 7.68 11.55
C SER A 107 -6.54 6.63 10.56
N LEU A 108 -7.46 5.85 10.00
CA LEU A 108 -7.24 4.96 8.86
C LEU A 108 -7.11 5.73 7.53
N GLU A 109 -7.49 7.01 7.50
CA GLU A 109 -7.26 7.91 6.37
C GLU A 109 -6.07 8.84 6.66
N LYS A 110 -5.07 8.85 5.77
CA LYS A 110 -4.00 9.85 5.75
C LYS A 110 -4.14 10.69 4.49
N LYS A 111 -4.18 12.02 4.62
CA LYS A 111 -4.20 12.93 3.47
C LYS A 111 -2.80 13.43 3.17
N ASP A 112 -2.34 13.19 1.95
CA ASP A 112 -1.20 13.87 1.36
C ASP A 112 -1.71 14.95 0.38
N SER A 113 -0.86 15.91 0.04
CA SER A 113 -1.13 16.97 -0.94
C SER A 113 -1.71 16.47 -2.27
N LYS A 114 -1.38 15.23 -2.68
CA LYS A 114 -1.87 14.63 -3.93
C LYS A 114 -2.76 13.41 -3.75
N TYR A 115 -2.53 12.61 -2.71
CA TYR A 115 -3.16 11.30 -2.57
C TYR A 115 -3.97 11.21 -1.28
N LYS A 116 -5.15 10.61 -1.38
CA LYS A 116 -5.85 10.03 -0.24
C LYS A 116 -5.28 8.63 0.00
N LYS A 117 -4.78 8.39 1.21
CA LYS A 117 -4.21 7.09 1.62
C LYS A 117 -5.15 6.42 2.61
N ILE A 118 -5.49 5.16 2.37
CA ILE A 118 -6.30 4.34 3.25
C ILE A 118 -5.44 3.22 3.81
N VAL A 119 -5.26 3.21 5.13
CA VAL A 119 -4.60 2.12 5.87
C VAL A 119 -5.57 0.96 5.93
N VAL A 120 -5.17 -0.17 5.34
CA VAL A 120 -5.93 -1.44 5.34
C VAL A 120 -5.35 -2.37 6.40
N GLU A 121 -4.03 -2.37 6.55
CA GLU A 121 -3.35 -2.98 7.68
C GLU A 121 -2.41 -1.94 8.30
N PRO A 122 -2.36 -1.83 9.64
CA PRO A 122 -1.56 -0.82 10.33
C PRO A 122 -0.09 -0.92 9.92
N LEU A 123 0.55 0.23 9.72
CA LEU A 123 1.96 0.31 9.41
C LEU A 123 2.79 0.00 10.65
N ILE A 124 3.63 -1.03 10.60
CA ILE A 124 4.40 -1.52 11.74
C ILE A 124 5.88 -1.18 11.55
N LYS A 125 6.47 -0.61 12.59
CA LYS A 125 7.92 -0.47 12.72
C LYS A 125 8.37 -1.20 13.99
N ILE A 126 9.50 -1.89 13.91
CA ILE A 126 10.10 -2.57 15.07
C ILE A 126 11.35 -1.81 15.54
N GLU A 127 11.66 -1.93 16.83
CA GLU A 127 12.88 -1.39 17.39
C GLU A 127 14.11 -2.00 16.71
N GLY A 128 15.13 -1.17 16.47
CA GLY A 128 16.35 -1.58 15.76
C GLY A 128 16.23 -1.68 14.24
N CYS A 129 15.03 -1.51 13.66
CA CYS A 129 14.85 -1.46 12.21
C CYS A 129 14.57 -0.02 11.74
N ASP A 130 15.18 0.39 10.62
CA ASP A 130 14.97 1.75 10.08
C ASP A 130 13.67 1.87 9.26
N TYR A 131 13.13 0.74 8.81
CA TYR A 131 12.01 0.67 7.87
C TYR A 131 10.70 0.26 8.54
N ILE A 132 9.60 0.57 7.86
CA ILE A 132 8.30 -0.05 8.14
C ILE A 132 8.37 -1.46 7.55
N VAL A 133 8.10 -2.46 8.37
CA VAL A 133 8.31 -3.89 8.05
C VAL A 133 7.02 -4.64 7.69
N SER A 134 5.87 -4.02 7.95
CA SER A 134 4.55 -4.60 7.67
C SER A 134 3.49 -3.52 7.56
N GLY A 135 2.40 -3.85 6.87
CA GLY A 135 1.22 -3.01 6.74
C GLY A 135 0.83 -2.80 5.28
N ILE A 136 -0.41 -2.36 5.05
CA ILE A 136 -0.97 -2.24 3.70
C ILE A 136 -1.67 -0.90 3.58
N VAL A 137 -1.29 -0.11 2.58
CA VAL A 137 -1.87 1.21 2.29
C VAL A 137 -2.35 1.28 0.85
N LYS A 138 -3.61 1.68 0.66
CA LYS A 138 -4.18 1.97 -0.65
C LYS A 138 -4.11 3.47 -0.94
N PHE A 139 -3.59 3.81 -2.10
CA PHE A 139 -3.49 5.18 -2.62
C PHE A 139 -4.62 5.47 -3.59
N TYR A 140 -5.24 6.63 -3.43
CA TYR A 140 -6.31 7.14 -4.28
C TYR A 140 -5.99 8.56 -4.75
N GLU A 141 -6.25 8.83 -6.02
CA GLU A 141 -6.28 10.18 -6.60
C GLU A 141 -7.76 10.54 -6.80
N GLY A 142 -8.28 11.42 -5.96
CA GLY A 142 -9.73 11.58 -5.79
C GLY A 142 -10.37 10.28 -5.28
N ASN A 143 -11.32 9.72 -6.05
CA ASN A 143 -11.97 8.44 -5.74
C ASN A 143 -11.41 7.26 -6.53
N LYS A 144 -10.39 7.48 -7.38
CA LYS A 144 -9.80 6.42 -8.19
C LYS A 144 -8.63 5.78 -7.44
N TRP A 145 -8.70 4.47 -7.22
CA TRP A 145 -7.55 3.69 -6.75
C TRP A 145 -6.42 3.75 -7.78
N VAL A 146 -5.21 4.06 -7.32
CA VAL A 146 -4.04 4.19 -8.20
C VAL A 146 -2.91 3.22 -7.85
N ALA A 147 -2.78 2.82 -6.58
CA ALA A 147 -1.82 1.82 -6.15
C ALA A 147 -2.16 1.26 -4.77
N THR A 148 -1.63 0.08 -4.47
CA THR A 148 -1.50 -0.46 -3.12
C THR A 148 0.00 -0.61 -2.82
N ILE A 149 0.40 -0.29 -1.60
CA ILE A 149 1.73 -0.54 -1.07
C ILE A 149 1.57 -1.55 0.06
N ASP A 150 2.22 -2.68 -0.09
CA ASP A 150 2.38 -3.71 0.91
C ASP A 150 3.82 -3.59 1.45
N PHE A 151 3.96 -3.30 2.74
CA PHE A 151 5.23 -3.03 3.39
C PHE A 151 5.97 -4.28 3.85
N GLY A 152 5.41 -5.48 3.63
CA GLY A 152 6.05 -6.73 4.01
C GLY A 152 5.30 -7.48 5.11
N ASP A 153 5.95 -8.50 5.62
CA ASP A 153 5.40 -9.51 6.53
C ASP A 153 5.89 -9.37 7.97
N GLY A 154 6.80 -8.45 8.24
CA GLY A 154 7.42 -8.22 9.54
C GLY A 154 8.93 -8.42 9.56
N GLU A 155 9.53 -9.00 8.52
CA GLU A 155 10.98 -9.09 8.40
C GLU A 155 11.62 -7.69 8.31
N CYS A 156 12.74 -7.47 9.02
CA CYS A 156 13.46 -6.21 8.93
C CYS A 156 14.29 -6.12 7.64
N ASP A 157 13.65 -5.63 6.60
CA ASP A 157 14.30 -5.24 5.36
C ASP A 157 13.77 -3.90 4.82
N GLN A 158 14.33 -3.47 3.69
CA GLN A 158 13.99 -2.19 3.07
C GLN A 158 12.94 -2.33 1.95
N TRP A 159 12.31 -3.49 1.80
CA TRP A 159 11.53 -3.82 0.61
C TRP A 159 10.03 -3.68 0.87
N ALA A 160 9.36 -3.02 -0.07
CA ALA A 160 7.91 -3.00 -0.14
C ALA A 160 7.46 -3.48 -1.52
N THR A 161 6.26 -4.02 -1.61
CA THR A 161 5.63 -4.39 -2.88
C THR A 161 4.58 -3.37 -3.26
N LYS A 162 4.80 -2.71 -4.39
CA LYS A 162 3.82 -1.81 -5.00
C LYS A 162 3.00 -2.56 -6.03
N ILE A 163 1.69 -2.39 -5.98
CA ILE A 163 0.70 -3.04 -6.86
C ILE A 163 -0.16 -1.96 -7.49
N TRP A 164 -0.41 -2.04 -8.79
CA TRP A 164 -1.26 -1.09 -9.52
C TRP A 164 -1.96 -1.77 -10.70
N ASP A 165 -2.79 -1.01 -11.41
CA ASP A 165 -3.44 -1.48 -12.63
C ASP A 165 -2.40 -1.77 -13.75
N GLY A 166 -2.09 -3.05 -13.90
CA GLY A 166 -1.12 -3.56 -14.87
C GLY A 166 0.17 -4.14 -14.27
N GLY A 167 0.26 -4.37 -12.96
CA GLY A 167 1.31 -5.22 -12.39
C GLY A 167 1.73 -4.89 -10.96
N SER A 168 2.85 -5.48 -10.57
CA SER A 168 3.51 -5.22 -9.30
C SER A 168 5.02 -5.01 -9.48
N LYS A 169 5.65 -4.36 -8.51
CA LYS A 169 7.11 -4.14 -8.46
C LYS A 169 7.55 -4.04 -7.00
N VAL A 170 8.66 -4.71 -6.68
CA VAL A 170 9.38 -4.52 -5.42
C VAL A 170 10.16 -3.21 -5.49
N ILE A 171 10.06 -2.41 -4.45
CA ILE A 171 10.65 -1.07 -4.33
C ILE A 171 11.41 -0.94 -3.01
N SER A 172 12.47 -0.13 -3.02
CA SER A 172 13.26 0.14 -1.81
C SER A 172 12.70 1.34 -1.05
N LEU A 173 12.63 1.21 0.27
CA LEU A 173 12.30 2.25 1.24
C LEU A 173 13.52 3.09 1.64
N ALA A 174 14.74 2.70 1.25
CA ALA A 174 15.93 3.50 1.52
C ALA A 174 15.88 4.85 0.80
N LYS A 175 16.34 5.89 1.51
CA LYS A 175 16.60 7.20 0.93
C LYS A 175 17.91 7.11 0.14
N GLU A 176 17.88 7.59 -1.09
CA GLU A 176 19.07 7.75 -1.94
C GLU A 176 19.81 9.04 -1.58
#